data_AF-A0A328BP31-F1
#
_entry.id   AF-A0A328BP31-F1
#
_cell.length_a   1.000
_cell.length_b   1.000
_cell.length_c   1.000
_cell.angle_alpha   90.00
_cell.angle_beta   90.00
_cell.angle_gamma   90.00
#
_symmetry.space_group_name_H-M   'P 1'
#
loop_
_entity.id
_entity.type
_entity.pdbx_description
1 polymer ?
#
loop_
_entity_poly.entity_id
_entity_poly.type
_entity_poly.pdbx_seq_one_letter_code
_entity_poly.pdbx_strand_id
1 'polypeptide(L)'
;MEVRRMTKISGDNLRASLLNRLAGPRAMNREAERIEVLAGARTRELLVAIAQFRPRSISELSAIVERHQPNVSRGLNALVRTGLVTLEADGRASVPTPTEDGLRKAAELAESVDLSDFAPPEENEDDKVTRLLKIETSTRPGDLQTDAVLGRLVLFGQHRSDEGVDLNELSVRLLKNWWRIFCRYDDPFRLCTLTIRANEETRAGPLLLKALGSHMQLYVRRSESIDPADNLFSTDLSERSAEEILLDRVVRPVAAYLERGRRFDRPIHSLLSRLEDVMSSKRERAFARTAGGLGLSLHDMSDACADAITRLIDALPDESARLEFASSTLPEAFEENLAWAHGELKARQETNRFDGLRGWKTRLKVRREWGWPAGKARAEELRRLLKLGDDQAIGGVEGLCRRFGAEDFTASAMSDDPLRGYRGRKNEAPVMVVRESGHAGTAFLLARAIGDYLAYDDREAPISELFTDRQAMGRAFAAELLAPAEGVINMIQEGQTQMAVARHYGVDLPVVRHQYSNHV
;
A
#
# COMPACT_ATOMS: atom_id res chain seq x y z
N MET A 1 45.14 1.67 -34.33
CA MET A 1 43.86 1.07 -33.88
C MET A 1 42.91 2.21 -33.55
N GLU A 2 42.18 2.69 -34.54
CA GLU A 2 41.24 3.81 -34.40
C GLU A 2 39.86 3.28 -33.98
N VAL A 3 39.39 3.71 -32.82
CA VAL A 3 38.07 3.36 -32.29
C VAL A 3 37.02 4.21 -32.99
N ARG A 4 36.22 3.57 -33.85
CA ARG A 4 35.09 4.17 -34.56
C ARG A 4 33.99 4.55 -33.56
N ARG A 5 33.83 5.85 -33.27
CA ARG A 5 32.72 6.36 -32.44
C ARG A 5 31.38 6.12 -33.17
N MET A 6 30.50 5.33 -32.57
CA MET A 6 29.09 5.27 -32.99
C MET A 6 28.39 6.55 -32.56
N THR A 7 28.02 7.39 -33.52
CA THR A 7 27.14 8.54 -33.32
C THR A 7 25.74 8.05 -32.93
N LYS A 8 25.29 8.39 -31.71
CA LYS A 8 23.90 8.23 -31.28
C LYS A 8 23.02 9.08 -32.19
N ILE A 9 22.14 8.44 -32.95
CA ILE A 9 21.13 9.15 -33.76
C ILE A 9 20.08 9.68 -32.78
N SER A 10 20.01 11.01 -32.62
CA SER A 10 18.96 11.69 -31.86
C SER A 10 17.58 11.37 -32.44
N GLY A 11 16.60 11.12 -31.58
CA GLY A 11 15.21 10.85 -31.98
C GLY A 11 14.61 11.96 -32.85
N ASP A 12 15.05 13.20 -32.67
CA ASP A 12 14.59 14.35 -33.46
C ASP A 12 15.12 14.30 -34.91
N ASN A 13 16.34 13.78 -35.12
CA ASN A 13 16.89 13.60 -36.46
C ASN A 13 16.21 12.45 -37.20
N LEU A 14 15.80 11.40 -36.48
CA LEU A 14 14.99 10.32 -37.04
C LEU A 14 13.60 10.83 -37.43
N ARG A 15 12.98 11.64 -36.57
CA ARG A 15 11.67 12.28 -36.79
C ARG A 15 11.67 13.22 -37.99
N ALA A 16 12.67 14.10 -38.09
CA ALA A 16 12.82 15.02 -39.22
C ALA A 16 13.09 14.28 -40.55
N SER A 17 13.89 13.21 -40.52
CA SER A 17 14.14 12.38 -41.71
C SER A 17 12.91 11.59 -42.17
N LEU A 18 12.00 11.22 -41.25
CA LEU A 18 10.77 10.51 -41.58
C LEU A 18 9.73 11.44 -42.21
N LEU A 19 9.52 12.62 -41.62
CA LEU A 19 8.58 13.62 -42.14
C LEU A 19 9.00 14.10 -43.55
N ASN A 20 10.30 14.30 -43.79
CA ASN A 20 10.80 14.68 -45.12
C ASN A 20 10.68 13.56 -46.17
N ARG A 21 10.70 12.28 -45.78
CA ARG A 21 10.50 11.17 -46.72
C ARG A 21 9.04 10.93 -47.08
N LEU A 22 8.11 11.35 -46.24
CA LEU A 22 6.66 11.18 -46.44
C LEU A 22 6.04 12.29 -47.31
N ALA A 23 6.69 13.45 -47.43
CA ALA A 23 6.16 14.61 -48.16
C ALA A 23 6.37 14.57 -49.70
N GLY A 24 7.08 13.58 -50.24
CA GLY A 24 7.34 13.49 -51.69
C GLY A 24 6.26 12.70 -52.44
N PRO A 25 5.64 13.22 -53.52
CA PRO A 25 4.71 12.46 -54.33
C PRO A 25 5.48 11.48 -55.23
N ARG A 26 5.63 10.24 -54.77
CA ARG A 26 6.06 9.14 -55.65
C ARG A 26 4.82 8.43 -56.19
N ALA A 27 4.65 8.45 -57.51
CA ALA A 27 3.74 7.55 -58.23
C ALA A 27 4.34 6.13 -58.17
N MET A 28 4.14 5.46 -57.03
CA MET A 28 4.56 4.08 -56.80
C MET A 28 3.34 3.17 -56.85
N ASN A 29 3.54 1.97 -57.38
CA ASN A 29 2.54 0.91 -57.39
C ASN A 29 2.29 0.43 -55.95
N ARG A 30 1.42 1.15 -55.22
CA ARG A 30 1.14 0.93 -53.79
C ARG A 30 0.68 -0.49 -53.49
N GLU A 31 0.09 -1.17 -54.46
CA GLU A 31 -0.42 -2.53 -54.30
C GLU A 31 0.69 -3.57 -54.22
N ALA A 32 1.69 -3.47 -55.09
CA ALA A 32 2.86 -4.37 -55.06
C ALA A 32 3.64 -4.26 -53.74
N GLU A 33 3.83 -3.04 -53.22
CA GLU A 33 4.50 -2.83 -51.93
C GLU A 33 3.65 -3.32 -50.74
N ARG A 34 2.32 -3.18 -50.80
CA ARG A 34 1.41 -3.73 -49.78
C ARG A 34 1.57 -5.24 -49.70
N ILE A 35 1.60 -5.92 -50.85
CA ILE A 35 1.80 -7.37 -50.92
C ILE A 35 3.15 -7.76 -50.32
N GLU A 36 4.23 -7.07 -50.68
CA GLU A 36 5.58 -7.34 -50.16
C GLU A 36 5.67 -7.12 -48.64
N VAL A 37 5.11 -6.02 -48.13
CA VAL A 37 5.16 -5.68 -46.70
C VAL A 37 4.32 -6.63 -45.85
N LEU A 38 3.15 -7.06 -46.36
CA LEU A 38 2.26 -8.00 -45.68
C LEU A 38 2.64 -9.48 -45.90
N ALA A 39 3.62 -9.77 -46.77
CA ALA A 39 4.17 -11.13 -46.88
C ALA A 39 4.84 -11.58 -45.57
N GLY A 40 5.41 -10.63 -44.81
CA GLY A 40 6.01 -10.89 -43.51
C GLY A 40 4.96 -11.08 -42.40
N ALA A 41 4.97 -12.24 -41.74
CA ALA A 41 4.06 -12.56 -40.62
C ALA A 41 4.04 -11.48 -39.52
N ARG A 42 5.23 -10.96 -39.15
CA ARG A 42 5.38 -9.94 -38.11
C ARG A 42 4.69 -8.61 -38.45
N THR A 43 4.62 -8.26 -39.73
CA THR A 43 3.98 -7.01 -40.16
C THR A 43 2.47 -7.17 -40.18
N ARG A 44 1.97 -8.37 -40.50
CA ARG A 44 0.55 -8.73 -40.40
C ARG A 44 0.09 -8.67 -38.94
N GLU A 45 0.83 -9.31 -38.03
CA GLU A 45 0.61 -9.24 -36.58
C GLU A 45 0.51 -7.79 -36.10
N LEU A 46 1.47 -6.95 -36.52
CA LEU A 46 1.50 -5.55 -36.10
C LEU A 46 0.29 -4.76 -36.61
N LEU A 47 -0.14 -4.99 -37.84
CA LEU A 47 -1.32 -4.33 -38.41
C LEU A 47 -2.61 -4.76 -37.70
N VAL A 48 -2.78 -6.06 -37.44
CA VAL A 48 -3.95 -6.58 -36.72
C VAL A 48 -3.95 -6.06 -35.27
N ALA A 49 -2.79 -6.06 -34.60
CA ALA A 49 -2.66 -5.52 -33.24
C ALA A 49 -2.99 -4.02 -33.15
N ILE A 50 -2.53 -3.21 -34.11
CA ILE A 50 -2.89 -1.78 -34.17
C ILE A 50 -4.41 -1.59 -34.34
N ALA A 51 -5.04 -2.39 -35.21
CA ALA A 51 -6.47 -2.29 -35.48
C ALA A 51 -7.33 -2.74 -34.30
N GLN A 52 -6.93 -3.82 -33.61
CA GLN A 52 -7.67 -4.44 -32.51
C GLN A 52 -7.47 -3.71 -31.18
N PHE A 53 -6.23 -3.39 -30.82
CA PHE A 53 -5.90 -2.85 -29.50
C PHE A 53 -5.80 -1.32 -29.45
N ARG A 54 -5.72 -0.64 -30.61
CA ARG A 54 -5.67 0.84 -30.73
C ARG A 54 -4.68 1.49 -29.75
N PRO A 55 -3.39 1.13 -29.80
CA PRO A 55 -2.38 1.63 -28.86
C PRO A 55 -2.23 3.16 -28.95
N ARG A 56 -2.02 3.80 -27.80
CA ARG A 56 -1.88 5.28 -27.66
C ARG A 56 -0.44 5.75 -27.84
N SER A 57 0.51 4.84 -28.03
CA SER A 57 1.89 5.17 -28.38
C SER A 57 2.63 4.00 -29.02
N ILE A 58 3.75 4.28 -29.69
CA ILE A 58 4.68 3.23 -30.16
C ILE A 58 5.20 2.37 -29.01
N SER A 59 5.42 2.96 -27.83
CA SER A 59 5.90 2.23 -26.63
C SER A 59 4.85 1.25 -26.12
N GLU A 60 3.57 1.66 -26.10
CA GLU A 60 2.44 0.79 -25.71
C GLU A 60 2.24 -0.33 -26.73
N LEU A 61 2.29 -0.03 -28.02
CA LEU A 61 2.29 -1.06 -29.07
C LEU A 61 3.45 -2.05 -28.88
N SER A 62 4.62 -1.56 -28.49
CA SER A 62 5.79 -2.39 -28.19
C SER A 62 5.58 -3.34 -27.03
N ALA A 63 4.86 -2.90 -26.00
CA ALA A 63 4.48 -3.71 -24.86
C ALA A 63 3.43 -4.76 -25.25
N ILE A 64 2.39 -4.39 -26.00
CA ILE A 64 1.32 -5.29 -26.47
C ILE A 64 1.89 -6.44 -27.30
N VAL A 65 2.85 -6.16 -28.18
CA VAL A 65 3.46 -7.19 -29.03
C VAL A 65 4.69 -7.86 -28.40
N GLU A 66 4.97 -7.61 -27.11
CA GLU A 66 6.13 -8.10 -26.34
C GLU A 66 7.47 -8.01 -27.07
N ARG A 67 7.71 -6.89 -27.76
CA ARG A 67 8.89 -6.71 -28.61
C ARG A 67 9.67 -5.48 -28.22
N HIS A 68 10.98 -5.51 -28.47
CA HIS A 68 11.81 -4.32 -28.35
C HIS A 68 11.41 -3.25 -29.39
N GLN A 69 11.30 -2.01 -28.92
CA GLN A 69 10.84 -0.83 -29.67
C GLN A 69 11.52 -0.61 -31.05
N PRO A 70 12.82 -0.88 -31.26
CA PRO A 70 13.45 -0.74 -32.58
C PRO A 70 12.91 -1.70 -33.64
N ASN A 71 12.36 -2.85 -33.23
CA ASN A 71 11.78 -3.84 -34.15
C ASN A 71 10.36 -3.43 -34.56
N VAL A 72 9.60 -2.90 -33.60
CA VAL A 72 8.24 -2.36 -33.79
C VAL A 72 8.28 -1.15 -34.71
N SER A 73 9.24 -0.24 -34.48
CA SER A 73 9.41 0.97 -35.31
C SER A 73 9.71 0.64 -36.78
N ARG A 74 10.45 -0.44 -37.07
CA ARG A 74 10.73 -0.87 -38.46
C ARG A 74 9.49 -1.41 -39.17
N GLY A 75 8.72 -2.28 -38.51
CA GLY A 75 7.46 -2.78 -39.06
C GLY A 75 6.42 -1.67 -39.24
N LEU A 76 6.34 -0.76 -38.27
CA LEU A 76 5.44 0.38 -38.31
C LEU A 76 5.77 1.34 -39.47
N ASN A 77 7.05 1.64 -39.70
CA ASN A 77 7.46 2.45 -40.85
C ASN A 77 7.12 1.79 -42.19
N ALA A 78 7.17 0.46 -42.29
CA ALA A 78 6.76 -0.26 -43.49
C ALA A 78 5.25 -0.15 -43.73
N LEU A 79 4.43 -0.30 -42.68
CA LEU A 79 2.98 -0.09 -42.75
C LEU A 79 2.61 1.35 -43.12
N VAL A 80 3.31 2.34 -42.56
CA VAL A 80 3.11 3.75 -42.90
C VAL A 80 3.44 4.05 -44.36
N ARG A 81 4.55 3.50 -44.87
CA ARG A 81 4.93 3.66 -46.29
C ARG A 81 3.86 3.12 -47.25
N THR A 82 3.20 2.02 -46.89
CA THR A 82 2.13 1.42 -47.69
C THR A 82 0.77 2.13 -47.58
N GLY A 83 0.65 3.10 -46.66
CA GLY A 83 -0.59 3.81 -46.38
C GLY A 83 -1.64 2.99 -45.63
N LEU A 84 -1.25 1.90 -44.96
CA LEU A 84 -2.15 1.08 -44.13
C LEU A 84 -2.26 1.61 -42.69
N VAL A 85 -1.26 2.37 -42.24
CA VAL A 85 -1.24 3.03 -40.93
C VAL A 85 -0.76 4.46 -41.12
N THR A 86 -1.33 5.41 -40.38
CA THR A 86 -0.83 6.77 -40.24
C THR A 86 -0.23 6.94 -38.84
N LEU A 87 0.71 7.88 -38.70
CA LEU A 87 1.22 8.29 -37.40
C LEU A 87 0.72 9.69 -37.10
N GLU A 88 -0.14 9.79 -36.09
CA GLU A 88 -0.62 11.06 -35.59
C GLU A 88 0.26 11.51 -34.43
N ALA A 89 0.63 12.80 -34.43
CA ALA A 89 1.41 13.37 -33.34
C ALA A 89 0.46 13.74 -32.19
N ASP A 90 0.66 13.13 -31.02
CA ASP A 90 -0.03 13.47 -29.78
C ASP A 90 1.03 13.87 -28.72
N GLY A 91 1.36 15.16 -28.69
CA GLY A 91 2.42 15.71 -27.84
C GLY A 91 3.81 15.14 -28.18
N ARG A 92 4.41 14.40 -27.22
CA ARG A 92 5.70 13.71 -27.39
C ARG A 92 5.55 12.27 -27.94
N ALA A 93 4.33 11.75 -28.01
CA ALA A 93 4.05 10.41 -28.52
C ALA A 93 3.65 10.43 -29.99
N SER A 94 3.90 9.32 -30.68
CA SER A 94 3.34 9.05 -32.02
C SER A 94 2.33 7.93 -31.89
N VAL A 95 1.09 8.20 -32.29
CA VAL A 95 -0.03 7.26 -32.20
C VAL A 95 -0.19 6.58 -33.57
N PRO A 96 -0.01 5.26 -33.66
CA PRO A 96 -0.25 4.55 -34.91
C PRO A 96 -1.75 4.28 -35.09
N THR A 97 -2.35 4.91 -36.10
CA THR A 97 -3.77 4.80 -36.42
C THR A 97 -3.94 4.06 -37.74
N PRO A 98 -4.73 2.98 -37.82
CA PRO A 98 -4.96 2.29 -39.08
C PRO A 98 -5.80 3.18 -40.01
N THR A 99 -5.48 3.21 -41.30
CA THR A 99 -6.34 3.85 -42.31
C THR A 99 -7.56 2.98 -42.61
N GLU A 100 -8.53 3.48 -43.37
CA GLU A 100 -9.69 2.67 -43.81
C GLU A 100 -9.25 1.40 -44.57
N ASP A 101 -8.25 1.53 -45.45
CA ASP A 101 -7.59 0.40 -46.12
C ASP A 101 -6.90 -0.54 -45.12
N GLY A 102 -6.21 0.03 -44.13
CA GLY A 102 -5.56 -0.72 -43.06
C GLY A 102 -6.54 -1.53 -42.22
N LEU A 103 -7.68 -0.96 -41.85
CA LEU A 103 -8.75 -1.62 -41.10
C LEU A 103 -9.35 -2.78 -41.88
N ARG A 104 -9.71 -2.55 -43.15
CA ARG A 104 -10.21 -3.59 -44.04
C ARG A 104 -9.21 -4.74 -44.18
N LYS A 105 -7.93 -4.41 -44.37
CA LYS A 105 -6.89 -5.44 -44.50
C LYS A 105 -6.58 -6.16 -43.20
N ALA A 106 -6.64 -5.47 -42.06
CA ALA A 106 -6.51 -6.10 -40.75
C ALA A 106 -7.65 -7.12 -40.51
N ALA A 107 -8.88 -6.78 -40.91
CA ALA A 107 -10.03 -7.68 -40.81
C ALA A 107 -9.85 -8.96 -41.65
N GLU A 108 -9.37 -8.84 -42.90
CA GLU A 108 -9.04 -10.00 -43.74
C GLU A 108 -7.94 -10.89 -43.12
N LEU A 109 -7.01 -10.29 -42.38
CA LEU A 109 -5.87 -11.00 -41.79
C LEU A 109 -6.18 -11.59 -40.41
N ALA A 110 -7.17 -11.07 -39.70
CA ALA A 110 -7.51 -11.44 -38.33
C ALA A 110 -7.83 -12.95 -38.18
N GLU A 111 -8.38 -13.59 -39.23
CA GLU A 111 -8.66 -15.02 -39.23
C GLU A 111 -7.39 -15.90 -39.34
N SER A 112 -6.28 -15.32 -39.82
CA SER A 112 -5.02 -16.03 -40.12
C SER A 112 -3.87 -15.69 -39.16
N VAL A 113 -4.07 -14.70 -38.30
CA VAL A 113 -3.09 -14.22 -37.33
C VAL A 113 -3.59 -14.57 -35.95
N ASP A 114 -2.92 -15.51 -35.30
CA ASP A 114 -3.19 -15.81 -33.90
C ASP A 114 -2.61 -14.70 -33.03
N LEU A 115 -3.49 -13.95 -32.37
CA LEU A 115 -3.13 -12.94 -31.39
C LEU A 115 -3.41 -13.39 -29.95
N SER A 116 -3.74 -14.66 -29.72
CA SER A 116 -4.00 -15.19 -28.37
C SER A 116 -2.79 -15.05 -27.45
N ASP A 117 -1.57 -15.17 -28.00
CA ASP A 117 -0.31 -14.91 -27.30
C ASP A 117 -0.10 -13.41 -26.95
N PHE A 118 -0.84 -12.50 -27.59
CA PHE A 118 -0.79 -11.04 -27.36
C PHE A 118 -2.03 -10.53 -26.64
N ALA A 119 -2.85 -11.42 -26.08
CA ALA A 119 -3.92 -11.00 -25.20
C ALA A 119 -3.32 -10.09 -24.11
N PRO A 120 -3.94 -8.95 -23.77
CA PRO A 120 -3.58 -8.27 -22.54
C PRO A 120 -3.56 -9.34 -21.44
N PRO A 121 -2.54 -9.36 -20.58
CA PRO A 121 -2.33 -10.44 -19.62
C PRO A 121 -3.67 -10.82 -19.00
N GLU A 122 -4.04 -12.11 -19.06
CA GLU A 122 -5.30 -12.63 -18.52
C GLU A 122 -5.58 -11.98 -17.17
N GLU A 123 -6.81 -11.47 -17.00
CA GLU A 123 -7.28 -10.69 -15.86
C GLU A 123 -6.84 -11.33 -14.54
N ASN A 124 -5.73 -10.85 -13.97
CA ASN A 124 -5.29 -11.19 -12.63
C ASN A 124 -6.38 -10.76 -11.63
N GLU A 125 -6.41 -11.34 -10.43
CA GLU A 125 -7.30 -10.86 -9.35
C GLU A 125 -7.13 -9.36 -9.04
N ASP A 126 -6.02 -8.74 -9.48
CA ASP A 126 -5.80 -7.29 -9.52
C ASP A 126 -6.83 -6.53 -10.38
N ASP A 127 -7.59 -7.17 -11.28
CA ASP A 127 -8.59 -6.47 -12.11
C ASP A 127 -9.87 -6.09 -11.33
N LYS A 128 -10.05 -6.65 -10.12
CA LYS A 128 -11.01 -6.11 -9.13
C LYS A 128 -10.61 -4.72 -8.66
N VAL A 129 -9.31 -4.43 -8.58
CA VAL A 129 -8.75 -3.14 -8.12
C VAL A 129 -9.10 -2.02 -9.13
N THR A 130 -9.11 -2.33 -10.41
CA THR A 130 -9.36 -1.40 -11.53
C THR A 130 -10.77 -0.80 -11.51
N ARG A 131 -11.73 -1.46 -10.86
CA ARG A 131 -13.12 -0.99 -10.73
C ARG A 131 -13.42 -0.31 -9.40
N LEU A 132 -12.45 -0.26 -8.48
CA LEU A 132 -12.66 0.25 -7.14
C LEU A 132 -12.97 1.74 -7.14
N LEU A 133 -12.13 2.56 -7.76
CA LEU A 133 -12.30 4.02 -7.76
C LEU A 133 -11.90 4.59 -9.12
N LYS A 134 -12.79 5.38 -9.72
CA LYS A 134 -12.54 6.12 -10.96
C LYS A 134 -13.05 7.55 -10.86
N ILE A 135 -12.52 8.42 -11.72
CA ILE A 135 -13.04 9.77 -11.92
C ILE A 135 -13.97 9.83 -13.13
N GLU A 136 -15.00 10.68 -13.05
CA GLU A 136 -15.83 11.08 -14.19
C GLU A 136 -15.84 12.62 -14.25
N THR A 137 -15.27 13.20 -15.31
CA THR A 137 -15.20 14.66 -15.50
C THR A 137 -16.47 15.18 -16.16
N SER A 138 -17.00 16.31 -15.69
CA SER A 138 -18.22 16.93 -16.24
C SER A 138 -17.95 17.92 -17.38
N THR A 139 -16.72 18.40 -17.50
CA THR A 139 -16.29 19.33 -18.56
C THR A 139 -15.49 18.63 -19.66
N ARG A 140 -15.27 19.31 -20.79
CA ARG A 140 -14.29 18.88 -21.81
C ARG A 140 -12.94 19.58 -21.54
N PRO A 141 -11.79 18.91 -21.77
CA PRO A 141 -10.47 19.46 -21.44
C PRO A 141 -10.18 20.84 -22.07
N GLY A 142 -10.72 21.12 -23.25
CA GLY A 142 -10.48 22.37 -24.01
C GLY A 142 -11.25 23.60 -23.53
N ASP A 143 -12.23 23.42 -22.63
CA ASP A 143 -13.13 24.50 -22.18
C ASP A 143 -12.73 25.08 -20.81
N LEU A 144 -11.55 24.72 -20.30
CA LEU A 144 -11.10 25.11 -18.96
C LEU A 144 -10.73 26.61 -18.88
N GLN A 145 -11.65 27.41 -18.33
CA GLN A 145 -11.40 28.81 -17.94
C GLN A 145 -10.63 28.92 -16.62
N THR A 146 -10.71 27.90 -15.77
CA THR A 146 -10.07 27.83 -14.45
C THR A 146 -9.24 26.55 -14.32
N ASP A 147 -8.46 26.44 -13.24
CA ASP A 147 -7.72 25.21 -12.90
C ASP A 147 -8.62 24.14 -12.24
N ALA A 148 -9.92 24.41 -12.09
CA ALA A 148 -10.87 23.48 -11.49
C ALA A 148 -11.25 22.39 -12.49
N VAL A 149 -11.04 21.13 -12.11
CA VAL A 149 -11.46 19.97 -12.90
C VAL A 149 -12.70 19.40 -12.26
N LEU A 150 -13.85 19.97 -12.63
CA LEU A 150 -15.14 19.54 -12.08
C LEU A 150 -15.49 18.12 -12.54
N GLY A 151 -15.90 17.31 -11.60
CA GLY A 151 -16.31 15.94 -11.87
C GLY A 151 -16.89 15.27 -10.65
N ARG A 152 -16.78 13.94 -10.62
CA ARG A 152 -17.13 13.11 -9.47
C ARG A 152 -16.22 11.90 -9.36
N LEU A 153 -16.07 11.41 -8.14
CA LEU A 153 -15.50 10.10 -7.86
C LEU A 153 -16.59 9.04 -7.90
N VAL A 154 -16.30 7.90 -8.50
CA VAL A 154 -17.18 6.74 -8.54
C VAL A 154 -16.46 5.55 -7.93
N LEU A 155 -17.04 5.03 -6.85
CA LEU A 155 -16.56 3.86 -6.12
C LEU A 155 -17.40 2.63 -6.49
N PHE A 156 -16.77 1.52 -6.90
CA PHE A 156 -17.40 0.28 -7.37
C PHE A 156 -18.41 0.46 -8.52
N GLY A 157 -18.30 1.55 -9.30
CA GLY A 157 -19.28 1.89 -10.33
C GLY A 157 -20.66 2.33 -9.81
N GLN A 158 -20.92 2.27 -8.49
CA GLN A 158 -22.24 2.46 -7.90
C GLN A 158 -22.32 3.66 -6.95
N HIS A 159 -21.31 3.84 -6.10
CA HIS A 159 -21.30 4.92 -5.10
C HIS A 159 -20.61 6.15 -5.69
N ARG A 160 -21.15 7.35 -5.44
CA ARG A 160 -20.71 8.55 -6.15
C ARG A 160 -20.53 9.72 -5.19
N SER A 161 -19.51 10.55 -5.42
CA SER A 161 -19.45 11.87 -4.80
C SER A 161 -20.48 12.82 -5.42
N ASP A 162 -20.62 14.01 -4.83
CA ASP A 162 -21.42 15.09 -5.39
C ASP A 162 -20.96 15.45 -6.82
N GLU A 163 -21.89 15.94 -7.64
CA GLU A 163 -21.58 16.44 -8.97
C GLU A 163 -20.88 17.81 -8.83
N GLY A 164 -19.64 17.92 -9.33
CA GLY A 164 -18.87 19.16 -9.26
C GLY A 164 -17.77 19.18 -8.20
N VAL A 165 -17.32 18.03 -7.72
CA VAL A 165 -16.06 17.94 -6.95
C VAL A 165 -14.92 18.47 -7.82
N ASP A 166 -14.11 19.39 -7.28
CA ASP A 166 -12.86 19.80 -7.92
C ASP A 166 -11.80 18.69 -7.76
N LEU A 167 -11.64 17.91 -8.82
CA LEU A 167 -10.70 16.79 -8.86
C LEU A 167 -9.24 17.26 -8.83
N ASN A 168 -8.95 18.50 -9.25
CA ASN A 168 -7.61 19.07 -9.15
C ASN A 168 -7.26 19.40 -7.70
N GLU A 169 -8.18 20.05 -6.97
CA GLU A 169 -8.00 20.32 -5.53
C GLU A 169 -7.78 19.02 -4.76
N LEU A 170 -8.61 17.99 -5.03
CA LEU A 170 -8.42 16.66 -4.45
C LEU A 170 -7.05 16.07 -4.78
N SER A 171 -6.63 16.10 -6.04
CA SER A 171 -5.35 15.53 -6.49
C SER A 171 -4.15 16.23 -5.86
N VAL A 172 -4.18 17.57 -5.79
CA VAL A 172 -3.15 18.36 -5.11
C VAL A 172 -3.13 18.05 -3.61
N ARG A 173 -4.30 17.88 -2.98
CA ARG A 173 -4.38 17.50 -1.57
C ARG A 173 -3.81 16.10 -1.32
N LEU A 174 -4.10 15.14 -2.19
CA LEU A 174 -3.49 13.79 -2.15
C LEU A 174 -1.97 13.88 -2.27
N LEU A 175 -1.47 14.61 -3.26
CA LEU A 175 -0.03 14.78 -3.47
C LEU A 175 0.67 15.60 -2.38
N LYS A 176 -0.02 16.47 -1.65
CA LYS A 176 0.57 17.16 -0.48
C LYS A 176 0.62 16.28 0.76
N ASN A 177 -0.22 15.24 0.83
CA ASN A 177 -0.42 14.41 2.02
C ASN A 177 -0.08 12.93 1.78
N TRP A 178 0.50 12.55 0.65
CA TRP A 178 0.77 11.14 0.32
C TRP A 178 1.56 10.44 1.43
N TRP A 179 2.58 11.12 1.97
CA TRP A 179 3.39 10.63 3.07
C TRP A 179 2.55 10.31 4.31
N ARG A 180 1.54 11.12 4.60
CA ARG A 180 0.63 10.90 5.74
C ARG A 180 -0.28 9.72 5.46
N ILE A 181 -0.89 9.72 4.28
CA ILE A 181 -1.87 8.73 3.85
C ILE A 181 -1.28 7.31 3.95
N PHE A 182 -0.07 7.12 3.44
CA PHE A 182 0.54 5.79 3.35
C PHE A 182 1.41 5.42 4.55
N CYS A 183 1.91 6.40 5.32
CA CYS A 183 2.95 6.13 6.33
C CYS A 183 2.53 6.44 7.75
N ARG A 184 1.48 7.26 7.97
CA ARG A 184 0.94 7.49 9.31
C ARG A 184 -0.09 6.42 9.64
N TYR A 185 0.36 5.43 10.39
CA TYR A 185 -0.50 4.32 10.77
C TYR A 185 -1.60 4.76 11.71
N ASP A 186 -2.74 4.11 11.57
CA ASP A 186 -3.91 4.32 12.40
C ASP A 186 -4.54 5.73 12.33
N ASP A 187 -4.17 6.54 11.33
CA ASP A 187 -4.69 7.89 11.13
C ASP A 187 -5.50 7.98 9.82
N PRO A 188 -6.85 7.92 9.87
CA PRO A 188 -7.67 7.94 8.67
C PRO A 188 -7.59 9.26 7.91
N PHE A 189 -7.36 9.19 6.61
CA PHE A 189 -7.38 10.32 5.71
C PHE A 189 -8.71 10.42 4.95
N ARG A 190 -9.35 11.59 5.02
CA ARG A 190 -10.62 11.86 4.31
C ARG A 190 -10.36 12.20 2.84
N LEU A 191 -10.84 11.33 1.95
CA LEU A 191 -10.79 11.53 0.51
C LEU A 191 -11.89 12.49 0.05
N CYS A 192 -13.16 12.16 0.28
CA CYS A 192 -14.31 12.99 -0.07
C CYS A 192 -15.55 12.54 0.71
N THR A 193 -16.70 13.15 0.47
CA THR A 193 -17.99 12.57 0.86
C THR A 193 -18.51 11.74 -0.32
N LEU A 194 -19.03 10.55 -0.04
CA LEU A 194 -19.73 9.70 -1.01
C LEU A 194 -21.19 9.55 -0.61
N THR A 195 -22.03 9.48 -1.63
CA THR A 195 -23.40 9.02 -1.56
C THR A 195 -23.43 7.52 -1.85
N ILE A 196 -23.72 6.72 -0.82
CA ILE A 196 -23.86 5.27 -0.88
C ILE A 196 -25.33 4.92 -1.10
N ARG A 197 -25.57 4.00 -2.02
CA ARG A 197 -26.87 3.35 -2.23
C ARG A 197 -26.79 1.95 -1.64
N ALA A 198 -27.59 1.69 -0.61
CA ALA A 198 -27.70 0.38 0.03
C ALA A 198 -29.18 0.10 0.34
N ASN A 199 -29.72 -1.00 -0.17
CA ASN A 199 -31.11 -1.45 0.10
C ASN A 199 -32.17 -0.36 -0.08
N GLU A 200 -32.18 0.29 -1.25
CA GLU A 200 -33.09 1.40 -1.63
C GLU A 200 -32.91 2.71 -0.85
N GLU A 201 -32.14 2.71 0.23
CA GLU A 201 -31.76 3.92 0.94
C GLU A 201 -30.49 4.54 0.36
N THR A 202 -30.49 5.87 0.32
CA THR A 202 -29.32 6.66 -0.07
C THR A 202 -28.78 7.38 1.15
N ARG A 203 -27.53 7.12 1.50
CA ARG A 203 -26.87 7.70 2.68
C ARG A 203 -25.53 8.33 2.29
N ALA A 204 -25.24 9.51 2.83
CA ALA A 204 -23.95 10.15 2.65
C ALA A 204 -22.98 9.79 3.79
N GLY A 205 -21.71 9.59 3.45
CA GLY A 205 -20.65 9.33 4.42
C GLY A 205 -19.27 9.71 3.89
N PRO A 206 -18.30 10.07 4.76
CA PRO A 206 -16.94 10.33 4.33
C PRO A 206 -16.26 9.03 3.88
N LEU A 207 -15.67 9.06 2.68
CA LEU A 207 -14.72 8.06 2.22
C LEU A 207 -13.36 8.32 2.88
N LEU A 208 -12.88 7.32 3.60
CA LEU A 208 -11.67 7.35 4.40
C LEU A 208 -10.70 6.28 3.90
N LEU A 209 -9.41 6.60 3.92
CA LEU A 209 -8.32 5.68 3.65
C LEU A 209 -7.36 5.69 4.84
N LYS A 210 -6.98 4.53 5.35
CA LYS A 210 -6.19 4.39 6.57
C LYS A 210 -5.08 3.36 6.38
N ALA A 211 -3.84 3.68 6.75
CA ALA A 211 -2.74 2.73 6.75
C ALA A 211 -2.74 1.88 8.03
N LEU A 212 -2.59 0.56 7.88
CA LEU A 212 -2.64 -0.43 8.97
C LEU A 212 -1.36 -1.28 9.09
N GLY A 213 -0.25 -0.79 8.54
CA GLY A 213 1.01 -1.53 8.48
C GLY A 213 1.27 -2.07 7.08
N SER A 214 1.03 -3.37 6.87
CA SER A 214 1.23 -4.05 5.59
C SER A 214 0.14 -3.79 4.54
N HIS A 215 -1.00 -3.25 4.97
CA HIS A 215 -2.12 -2.98 4.09
C HIS A 215 -2.80 -1.65 4.43
N MET A 216 -3.72 -1.26 3.57
CA MET A 216 -4.50 -0.04 3.63
C MET A 216 -5.98 -0.41 3.70
N GLN A 217 -6.77 0.29 4.50
CA GLN A 217 -8.20 0.10 4.56
C GLN A 217 -8.92 1.29 3.94
N LEU A 218 -9.74 1.04 2.92
CA LEU A 218 -10.62 2.01 2.28
C LEU A 218 -12.06 1.74 2.74
N TYR A 219 -12.67 2.72 3.41
CA TYR A 219 -13.97 2.53 4.03
C TYR A 219 -14.82 3.79 4.03
N VAL A 220 -16.12 3.64 4.20
CA VAL A 220 -17.05 4.77 4.36
C VAL A 220 -17.72 4.67 5.71
N ARG A 221 -17.49 5.68 6.54
CA ARG A 221 -18.09 5.75 7.89
C ARG A 221 -19.49 6.35 7.83
N ARG A 222 -20.41 5.90 8.68
CA ARG A 222 -21.69 6.60 8.88
C ARG A 222 -21.44 7.97 9.50
N SER A 223 -21.99 9.03 8.91
CA SER A 223 -21.75 10.41 9.39
C SER A 223 -22.25 10.66 10.83
N GLU A 224 -23.19 9.85 11.32
CA GLU A 224 -23.83 10.00 12.64
C GLU A 224 -23.26 9.05 13.70
N SER A 225 -22.41 8.08 13.30
CA SER A 225 -21.90 7.09 14.25
C SER A 225 -20.56 7.53 14.84
N ILE A 226 -20.47 7.43 16.17
CA ILE A 226 -19.23 7.59 16.93
C ILE A 226 -18.43 6.26 16.89
N ASP A 227 -19.09 5.14 16.61
CA ASP A 227 -18.46 3.82 16.59
C ASP A 227 -17.58 3.67 15.34
N PRO A 228 -16.24 3.51 15.48
CA PRO A 228 -15.35 3.29 14.35
C PRO A 228 -15.60 1.97 13.61
N ALA A 229 -16.33 1.03 14.19
CA ALA A 229 -16.72 -0.23 13.54
C ALA A 229 -17.99 -0.09 12.66
N ASP A 230 -18.75 1.00 12.80
CA ASP A 230 -20.00 1.22 12.04
C ASP A 230 -19.71 1.81 10.65
N ASN A 231 -19.09 0.97 9.82
CA ASN A 231 -18.78 1.29 8.44
C ASN A 231 -19.96 0.88 7.53
N LEU A 232 -20.37 1.79 6.65
CA LEU A 232 -21.31 1.47 5.56
C LEU A 232 -20.69 0.49 4.58
N PHE A 233 -19.37 0.55 4.46
CA PHE A 233 -18.56 -0.22 3.53
C PHE A 233 -17.11 -0.22 4.02
N SER A 234 -16.39 -1.33 3.87
CA SER A 234 -14.95 -1.41 4.11
C SER A 234 -14.31 -2.44 3.16
N THR A 235 -13.12 -2.13 2.66
CA THR A 235 -12.26 -3.07 1.92
C THR A 235 -10.81 -2.84 2.25
N ASP A 236 -10.06 -3.94 2.32
CA ASP A 236 -8.62 -3.92 2.49
C ASP A 236 -7.92 -3.93 1.13
N LEU A 237 -6.85 -3.17 1.02
CA LEU A 237 -6.04 -2.96 -0.18
C LEU A 237 -4.58 -3.16 0.19
N SER A 238 -3.79 -3.73 -0.72
CA SER A 238 -2.33 -3.62 -0.57
C SER A 238 -1.90 -2.14 -0.69
N GLU A 239 -0.75 -1.77 -0.10
CA GLU A 239 -0.18 -0.43 -0.27
C GLU A 239 -0.04 -0.08 -1.75
N ARG A 240 0.46 -1.02 -2.55
CA ARG A 240 0.61 -0.87 -4.00
C ARG A 240 -0.73 -0.65 -4.71
N SER A 241 -1.76 -1.42 -4.37
CA SER A 241 -3.08 -1.26 -4.96
C SER A 241 -3.68 0.11 -4.61
N ALA A 242 -3.46 0.59 -3.38
CA ALA A 242 -3.91 1.92 -2.97
C ALA A 242 -3.14 3.04 -3.70
N GLU A 243 -1.82 2.89 -3.88
CA GLU A 243 -1.00 3.79 -4.71
C GLU A 243 -1.50 3.82 -6.17
N GLU A 244 -1.71 2.66 -6.79
CA GLU A 244 -2.21 2.55 -8.17
C GLU A 244 -3.60 3.21 -8.30
N ILE A 245 -4.51 2.97 -7.36
CA ILE A 245 -5.83 3.63 -7.37
C ILE A 245 -5.70 5.15 -7.27
N LEU A 246 -4.98 5.66 -6.27
CA LEU A 246 -4.95 7.10 -6.03
C LEU A 246 -4.10 7.83 -7.07
N LEU A 247 -2.93 7.31 -7.42
CA LEU A 247 -2.02 7.96 -8.35
C LEU A 247 -2.45 7.76 -9.80
N ASP A 248 -2.79 6.54 -10.21
CA ASP A 248 -3.01 6.23 -11.63
C ASP A 248 -4.45 6.44 -12.08
N ARG A 249 -5.41 6.35 -11.15
CA ARG A 249 -6.84 6.50 -11.48
C ARG A 249 -7.43 7.84 -11.09
N VAL A 250 -6.76 8.59 -10.21
CA VAL A 250 -7.20 9.93 -9.81
C VAL A 250 -6.19 10.99 -10.23
N VAL A 251 -4.98 10.98 -9.68
CA VAL A 251 -4.03 12.09 -9.83
C VAL A 251 -3.51 12.25 -11.27
N ARG A 252 -2.94 11.19 -11.86
CA ARG A 252 -2.35 11.22 -13.21
C ARG A 252 -3.39 11.56 -14.29
N PRO A 253 -4.62 11.00 -14.27
CA PRO A 253 -5.67 11.41 -15.20
C PRO A 253 -6.05 12.90 -15.09
N VAL A 254 -6.11 13.46 -13.88
CA VAL A 254 -6.39 14.89 -13.68
C VAL A 254 -5.24 15.76 -14.20
N ALA A 255 -3.99 15.37 -13.93
CA ALA A 255 -2.82 16.07 -14.45
C ALA A 255 -2.81 16.07 -16.00
N ALA A 256 -3.05 14.92 -16.62
CA ALA A 256 -3.15 14.78 -18.08
C ALA A 256 -4.34 15.57 -18.66
N TYR A 257 -5.46 15.65 -17.92
CA TYR A 257 -6.62 16.44 -18.31
C TYR A 257 -6.29 17.94 -18.38
N LEU A 258 -5.58 18.47 -17.38
CA LEU A 258 -5.11 19.87 -17.36
C LEU A 258 -4.12 20.15 -18.50
N GLU A 259 -3.20 19.22 -18.78
CA GLU A 259 -2.26 19.34 -19.90
C GLU A 259 -2.96 19.45 -21.26
N ARG A 260 -4.00 18.63 -21.49
CA ARG A 260 -4.81 18.71 -22.72
C ARG A 260 -5.53 20.05 -22.86
N GLY A 261 -5.92 20.66 -21.74
CA GLY A 261 -6.45 22.03 -21.68
C GLY A 261 -5.39 23.12 -21.86
N ARG A 262 -4.15 22.75 -22.22
CA ARG A 262 -2.99 23.65 -22.34
C ARG A 262 -2.65 24.40 -21.04
N ARG A 263 -3.07 23.87 -19.89
CA ARG A 263 -2.71 24.37 -18.56
C ARG A 263 -1.48 23.59 -18.08
N PHE A 264 -0.33 24.00 -18.57
CA PHE A 264 0.96 23.46 -18.13
C PHE A 264 1.43 24.13 -16.84
N ASP A 265 2.40 23.52 -16.17
CA ASP A 265 3.12 24.10 -15.02
C ASP A 265 2.19 24.47 -13.84
N ARG A 266 1.42 23.48 -13.40
CA ARG A 266 0.53 23.58 -12.23
C ARG A 266 1.14 22.87 -11.01
N PRO A 267 0.71 23.21 -9.78
CA PRO A 267 1.20 22.56 -8.58
C PRO A 267 1.11 21.02 -8.63
N ILE A 268 0.09 20.47 -9.28
CA ILE A 268 -0.08 19.02 -9.45
C ILE A 268 1.10 18.37 -10.18
N HIS A 269 1.65 18.99 -11.24
CA HIS A 269 2.77 18.46 -12.01
C HIS A 269 4.07 18.49 -11.22
N SER A 270 4.36 19.61 -10.55
CA SER A 270 5.55 19.76 -9.71
C SER A 270 5.53 18.77 -8.54
N LEU A 271 4.38 18.62 -7.87
CA LEU A 271 4.23 17.68 -6.77
C LEU A 271 4.32 16.22 -7.24
N LEU A 272 3.75 15.89 -8.40
CA LEU A 272 3.83 14.54 -8.96
C LEU A 272 5.29 14.18 -9.33
N SER A 273 6.01 15.09 -9.99
CA SER A 273 7.44 14.89 -10.29
C SER A 273 8.25 14.70 -9.02
N ARG A 274 8.01 15.51 -7.98
CA ARG A 274 8.71 15.38 -6.70
C ARG A 274 8.40 14.04 -6.01
N LEU A 275 7.16 13.55 -6.08
CA LEU A 275 6.81 12.23 -5.58
C LEU A 275 7.60 11.14 -6.32
N GLU A 276 7.68 11.22 -7.65
CA GLU A 276 8.44 10.27 -8.46
C GLU A 276 9.93 10.28 -8.11
N ASP A 277 10.52 11.47 -7.91
CA ASP A 277 11.90 11.61 -7.45
C ASP A 277 12.12 10.93 -6.10
N VAL A 278 11.26 11.21 -5.11
CA VAL A 278 11.33 10.60 -3.76
C VAL A 278 11.20 9.09 -3.83
N MET A 279 10.28 8.57 -4.65
CA MET A 279 10.06 7.12 -4.80
C MET A 279 11.22 6.42 -5.52
N SER A 280 11.98 7.14 -6.35
CA SER A 280 13.17 6.61 -7.04
C SER A 280 14.40 6.44 -6.12
N SER A 281 14.47 7.23 -5.04
CA SER A 281 15.61 7.23 -4.10
C SER A 281 15.25 6.51 -2.80
N LYS A 282 15.90 5.37 -2.53
CA LYS A 282 15.66 4.59 -1.30
C LYS A 282 15.83 5.44 -0.01
N ARG A 283 16.83 6.32 0.00
CA ARG A 283 17.12 7.19 1.17
C ARG A 283 16.04 8.24 1.34
N GLU A 284 15.66 8.92 0.26
CA GLU A 284 14.60 9.94 0.31
C GLU A 284 13.26 9.32 0.64
N ARG A 285 12.96 8.13 0.10
CA ARG A 285 11.78 7.36 0.46
C ARG A 285 11.76 7.04 1.95
N ALA A 286 12.85 6.50 2.52
CA ALA A 286 12.91 6.20 3.95
C ALA A 286 12.69 7.47 4.80
N PHE A 287 13.34 8.57 4.44
CA PHE A 287 13.15 9.88 5.08
C PHE A 287 11.69 10.34 5.01
N ALA A 288 11.11 10.33 3.80
CA ALA A 288 9.76 10.79 3.56
C ALA A 288 8.70 9.98 4.31
N ARG A 289 8.87 8.65 4.33
CA ARG A 289 7.97 7.75 5.05
C ARG A 289 8.06 7.95 6.56
N THR A 290 9.27 8.12 7.10
CA THR A 290 9.44 8.36 8.54
C THR A 290 8.92 9.73 8.97
N ALA A 291 9.17 10.78 8.20
CA ALA A 291 8.53 12.07 8.40
C ALA A 291 7.01 11.92 8.41
N GLY A 292 6.48 11.13 7.47
CA GLY A 292 5.05 10.93 7.37
C GLY A 292 4.43 10.14 8.51
N GLY A 293 5.12 9.12 9.03
CA GLY A 293 4.75 8.43 10.27
C GLY A 293 4.62 9.40 11.45
N LEU A 294 5.56 10.35 11.57
CA LEU A 294 5.50 11.42 12.59
C LEU A 294 4.40 12.45 12.31
N GLY A 295 3.78 12.48 11.12
CA GLY A 295 2.80 13.49 10.72
C GLY A 295 3.40 14.79 10.21
N LEU A 296 4.68 14.77 9.81
CA LEU A 296 5.41 15.96 9.38
C LEU A 296 5.35 16.17 7.88
N SER A 297 5.11 17.42 7.48
CA SER A 297 5.16 17.85 6.08
C SER A 297 6.59 17.90 5.57
N LEU A 298 6.83 17.30 4.40
CA LEU A 298 8.10 17.43 3.68
C LEU A 298 8.35 18.82 3.10
N HIS A 299 7.33 19.69 3.15
CA HIS A 299 7.40 21.04 2.63
C HIS A 299 7.69 22.06 3.74
N ASP A 300 7.37 21.73 5.00
CA ASP A 300 7.42 22.64 6.14
C ASP A 300 8.20 21.99 7.30
N MET A 301 9.49 21.74 7.09
CA MET A 301 10.35 21.05 8.06
C MET A 301 11.59 21.87 8.37
N SER A 302 11.94 21.97 9.65
CA SER A 302 13.19 22.58 10.10
C SER A 302 14.37 21.61 9.96
N ASP A 303 15.59 22.13 9.84
CA ASP A 303 16.82 21.32 9.78
C ASP A 303 16.95 20.41 11.02
N ALA A 304 16.62 20.94 12.21
CA ALA A 304 16.65 20.16 13.45
C ALA A 304 15.72 18.94 13.39
N CYS A 305 14.53 19.11 12.79
CA CYS A 305 13.57 18.02 12.61
C CYS A 305 14.06 17.01 11.56
N ALA A 306 14.66 17.46 10.47
CA ALA A 306 15.27 16.60 9.46
C ALA A 306 16.43 15.76 10.03
N ASP A 307 17.29 16.36 10.86
CA ASP A 307 18.37 15.67 11.55
C ASP A 307 17.82 14.61 12.51
N ALA A 308 16.74 14.93 13.22
CA ALA A 308 16.10 14.03 14.17
C ALA A 308 15.42 12.83 13.48
N ILE A 309 14.80 13.03 12.30
CA ILE A 309 14.31 11.94 11.44
C ILE A 309 15.46 11.05 10.98
N THR A 310 16.59 11.64 10.59
CA THR A 310 17.77 10.87 10.15
C THR A 310 18.30 10.01 11.29
N ARG A 311 18.41 10.55 12.51
CA ARG A 311 18.78 9.79 13.71
C ARG A 311 17.80 8.65 14.00
N LEU A 312 16.49 8.88 13.82
CA LEU A 312 15.48 7.85 14.00
C LEU A 312 15.62 6.71 12.98
N ILE A 313 15.96 7.03 11.72
CA ILE A 313 16.22 6.02 10.67
C ILE A 313 17.45 5.18 11.01
N ASP A 314 18.51 5.82 11.51
CA ASP A 314 19.74 5.13 11.90
C ASP A 314 19.53 4.25 13.15
N ALA A 315 18.73 4.72 14.10
CA ALA A 315 18.36 3.96 15.31
C ALA A 315 17.45 2.76 15.00
N LEU A 316 16.45 2.97 14.13
CA LEU A 316 15.44 1.98 13.76
C LEU A 316 15.50 1.69 12.25
N PRO A 317 16.45 0.87 11.77
CA PRO A 317 16.61 0.61 10.34
C PRO A 317 15.44 -0.17 9.74
N ASP A 318 14.80 -1.04 10.52
CA ASP A 318 13.64 -1.84 10.12
C ASP A 318 12.42 -0.92 9.91
N GLU A 319 11.95 -0.80 8.66
CA GLU A 319 10.93 0.20 8.30
C GLU A 319 9.61 0.02 9.03
N SER A 320 9.10 -1.22 9.14
CA SER A 320 7.83 -1.49 9.82
C SER A 320 7.90 -1.06 11.29
N ALA A 321 8.95 -1.44 12.02
CA ALA A 321 9.15 -1.03 13.41
C ALA A 321 9.32 0.49 13.54
N ARG A 322 10.05 1.12 12.61
CA ARG A 322 10.24 2.57 12.58
C ARG A 322 8.93 3.32 12.34
N LEU A 323 8.09 2.89 11.41
CA LEU A 323 6.81 3.53 11.11
C LEU A 323 5.78 3.32 12.23
N GLU A 324 5.78 2.15 12.87
CA GLU A 324 5.02 1.91 14.10
C GLU A 324 5.42 2.88 15.21
N PHE A 325 6.73 3.04 15.42
CA PHE A 325 7.26 3.94 16.44
C PHE A 325 6.86 5.38 16.14
N ALA A 326 7.17 5.85 14.92
CA ALA A 326 6.86 7.18 14.45
C ALA A 326 5.37 7.52 14.52
N SER A 327 4.49 6.58 14.14
CA SER A 327 3.03 6.79 14.18
C SER A 327 2.46 6.76 15.60
N SER A 328 3.16 6.12 16.54
CA SER A 328 2.73 6.03 17.94
C SER A 328 3.09 7.25 18.77
N THR A 329 3.87 8.20 18.25
CA THR A 329 4.37 9.34 19.02
C THR A 329 4.10 10.67 18.32
N LEU A 330 4.17 11.76 19.08
CA LEU A 330 4.07 13.12 18.54
C LEU A 330 5.45 13.60 18.08
N PRO A 331 5.53 14.48 17.05
CA PRO A 331 6.79 15.07 16.61
C PRO A 331 7.62 15.73 17.71
N GLU A 332 6.97 16.28 18.73
CA GLU A 332 7.65 16.97 19.82
C GLU A 332 8.19 15.99 20.88
N ALA A 333 7.65 14.77 20.93
CA ALA A 333 7.92 13.79 21.99
C ALA A 333 8.74 12.58 21.50
N PHE A 334 9.03 12.44 20.20
CA PHE A 334 9.66 11.21 19.70
C PHE A 334 11.11 11.04 20.17
N GLU A 335 11.87 12.12 20.32
CA GLU A 335 13.25 12.04 20.82
C GLU A 335 13.29 11.57 22.27
N GLU A 336 12.40 12.09 23.11
CA GLU A 336 12.23 11.65 24.51
C GLU A 336 11.81 10.18 24.56
N ASN A 337 10.82 9.79 23.76
CA ASN A 337 10.36 8.40 23.70
C ASN A 337 11.45 7.44 23.21
N LEU A 338 12.28 7.86 22.25
CA LEU A 338 13.38 7.05 21.73
C LEU A 338 14.50 6.94 22.76
N ALA A 339 14.83 8.04 23.44
CA ALA A 339 15.79 8.06 24.53
C ALA A 339 15.35 7.17 25.69
N TRP A 340 14.06 7.20 26.05
CA TRP A 340 13.47 6.30 27.03
C TRP A 340 13.59 4.84 26.60
N ALA A 341 13.18 4.50 25.37
CA ALA A 341 13.22 3.14 24.86
C ALA A 341 14.63 2.53 24.93
N HIS A 342 15.64 3.27 24.42
CA HIS A 342 17.03 2.82 24.49
C HIS A 342 17.59 2.81 25.92
N GLY A 343 17.23 3.79 26.73
CA GLY A 343 17.63 3.89 28.13
C GLY A 343 17.16 2.69 28.94
N GLU A 344 15.88 2.36 28.83
CA GLU A 344 15.29 1.19 29.50
C GLU A 344 15.85 -0.12 28.97
N LEU A 345 16.00 -0.28 27.64
CA LEU A 345 16.63 -1.48 27.07
C LEU A 345 18.03 -1.69 27.65
N LYS A 346 18.84 -0.63 27.74
CA LYS A 346 20.19 -0.69 28.29
C LYS A 346 20.19 -0.98 29.79
N ALA A 347 19.28 -0.36 30.55
CA ALA A 347 19.18 -0.54 32.00
C ALA A 347 18.69 -1.95 32.38
N ARG A 348 17.79 -2.53 31.58
CA ARG A 348 17.10 -3.80 31.85
C ARG A 348 17.62 -5.00 31.05
N GLN A 349 18.70 -4.82 30.29
CA GLN A 349 19.24 -5.86 29.40
C GLN A 349 19.65 -7.18 30.09
N GLU A 350 19.89 -7.17 31.40
CA GLU A 350 20.18 -8.38 32.18
C GLU A 350 18.91 -8.95 32.82
N THR A 351 18.09 -8.11 33.46
CA THR A 351 16.92 -8.55 34.23
C THR A 351 15.73 -8.93 33.35
N ASN A 352 15.58 -8.29 32.19
CA ASN A 352 14.45 -8.47 31.29
C ASN A 352 14.84 -9.24 30.02
N ARG A 353 15.82 -10.15 30.14
CA ARG A 353 16.27 -10.98 29.04
C ARG A 353 15.45 -12.28 28.99
N PHE A 354 14.83 -12.57 27.85
CA PHE A 354 13.96 -13.74 27.67
C PHE A 354 14.69 -14.83 26.86
N ASP A 355 15.74 -15.40 27.43
CA ASP A 355 16.61 -16.37 26.73
C ASP A 355 15.85 -17.61 26.22
N GLY A 356 14.81 -18.03 26.95
CA GLY A 356 14.00 -19.18 26.59
C GLY A 356 13.22 -19.01 25.27
N LEU A 357 13.00 -17.78 24.80
CA LEU A 357 12.23 -17.50 23.58
C LEU A 357 12.93 -17.86 22.28
N ARG A 358 14.27 -17.92 22.26
CA ARG A 358 15.02 -18.21 21.04
C ARG A 358 14.63 -19.56 20.44
N GLY A 359 14.47 -20.58 21.29
CA GLY A 359 14.07 -21.91 20.86
C GLY A 359 12.64 -21.98 20.31
N TRP A 360 11.73 -21.13 20.80
CA TRP A 360 10.32 -21.15 20.43
C TRP A 360 10.08 -20.62 19.02
N LYS A 361 10.82 -19.59 18.61
CA LYS A 361 10.66 -18.96 17.30
C LYS A 361 10.82 -19.96 16.13
N THR A 362 11.73 -20.92 16.27
CA THR A 362 11.96 -21.96 15.26
C THR A 362 10.93 -23.09 15.29
N ARG A 363 10.24 -23.29 16.42
CA ARG A 363 9.26 -24.36 16.63
C ARG A 363 7.85 -23.96 16.17
N LEU A 364 7.54 -22.66 16.27
CA LEU A 364 6.26 -22.14 15.81
C LEU A 364 6.26 -22.06 14.28
N LYS A 365 5.39 -22.85 13.64
CA LYS A 365 5.21 -22.80 12.19
C LYS A 365 4.59 -21.46 11.81
N VAL A 366 5.23 -20.74 10.89
CA VAL A 366 4.70 -19.48 10.35
C VAL A 366 3.54 -19.82 9.41
N ARG A 367 2.31 -19.45 9.80
CA ARG A 367 1.17 -19.39 8.88
C ARG A 367 1.20 -18.05 8.13
N ARG A 368 0.72 -18.04 6.88
CA ARG A 368 0.54 -16.81 6.05
C ARG A 368 -0.72 -16.04 6.46
N GLU A 369 -0.94 -15.88 7.75
CA GLU A 369 -2.01 -15.05 8.30
C GLU A 369 -1.41 -13.73 8.81
N TRP A 370 -2.20 -12.67 8.80
CA TRP A 370 -1.81 -11.35 9.29
C TRP A 370 -2.77 -10.88 10.37
N GLY A 371 -2.35 -9.91 11.19
CA GLY A 371 -3.24 -9.30 12.19
C GLY A 371 -3.74 -10.29 13.23
N TRP A 372 -5.03 -10.19 13.55
CA TRP A 372 -5.66 -10.91 14.65
C TRP A 372 -5.60 -12.46 14.52
N PRO A 373 -6.00 -13.08 13.38
CA PRO A 373 -5.92 -14.53 13.22
C PRO A 373 -4.51 -15.10 13.45
N ALA A 374 -3.49 -14.39 12.94
CA ALA A 374 -2.10 -14.79 13.08
C ALA A 374 -1.65 -14.85 14.55
N GLY A 375 -2.07 -13.88 15.35
CA GLY A 375 -1.76 -13.82 16.77
C GLY A 375 -2.44 -14.94 17.54
N LYS A 376 -3.73 -15.16 17.28
CA LYS A 376 -4.51 -16.26 17.87
C LYS A 376 -3.88 -17.62 17.58
N ALA A 377 -3.66 -17.95 16.30
CA ALA A 377 -3.09 -19.23 15.89
C ALA A 377 -1.70 -19.50 16.50
N ARG A 378 -0.88 -18.45 16.65
CA ARG A 378 0.46 -18.56 17.28
C ARG A 378 0.36 -18.81 18.78
N ALA A 379 -0.58 -18.17 19.46
CA ALA A 379 -0.80 -18.40 20.89
C ALA A 379 -1.33 -19.79 21.17
N GLU A 380 -2.31 -20.28 20.39
CA GLU A 380 -2.83 -21.65 20.46
C GLU A 380 -1.70 -22.68 20.30
N GLU A 381 -0.88 -22.52 19.25
CA GLU A 381 0.25 -23.41 18.99
C GLU A 381 1.28 -23.36 20.13
N LEU A 382 1.57 -22.17 20.66
CA LEU A 382 2.48 -22.04 21.81
C LEU A 382 1.91 -22.72 23.06
N ARG A 383 0.62 -22.54 23.38
CA ARG A 383 -0.05 -23.21 24.50
C ARG A 383 0.03 -24.72 24.36
N ARG A 384 -0.23 -25.25 23.17
CA ARG A 384 -0.11 -26.68 22.84
C ARG A 384 1.30 -27.20 23.08
N LEU A 385 2.31 -26.47 22.62
CA LEU A 385 3.72 -26.85 22.82
C LEU A 385 4.16 -26.74 24.29
N LEU A 386 3.58 -25.82 25.05
CA LEU A 386 3.75 -25.69 26.50
C LEU A 386 2.94 -26.71 27.30
N LYS A 387 2.09 -27.50 26.63
CA LYS A 387 1.16 -28.46 27.26
C LYS A 387 0.21 -27.80 28.27
N LEU A 388 -0.26 -26.60 27.96
CA LEU A 388 -1.27 -25.90 28.74
C LEU A 388 -2.65 -26.20 28.16
N GLY A 389 -3.52 -26.81 28.96
CA GLY A 389 -4.93 -27.03 28.62
C GLY A 389 -5.71 -25.70 28.60
N ASP A 390 -6.87 -25.66 27.96
CA ASP A 390 -7.62 -24.40 27.78
C ASP A 390 -8.11 -23.82 29.11
N ASP A 391 -8.38 -24.67 30.10
CA ASP A 391 -8.76 -24.30 31.47
C ASP A 391 -7.58 -23.84 32.35
N GLN A 392 -6.33 -23.93 31.86
CA GLN A 392 -5.14 -23.61 32.66
C GLN A 392 -4.64 -22.18 32.43
N ALA A 393 -4.56 -21.41 33.51
CA ALA A 393 -3.94 -20.10 33.51
C ALA A 393 -2.41 -20.19 33.39
N ILE A 394 -1.79 -19.25 32.68
CA ILE A 394 -0.33 -19.19 32.58
C ILE A 394 0.31 -18.71 33.90
N GLY A 395 -0.41 -17.92 34.71
CA GLY A 395 0.08 -17.35 35.97
C GLY A 395 0.60 -15.91 35.88
N GLY A 396 0.07 -15.08 34.98
CA GLY A 396 0.43 -13.66 34.86
C GLY A 396 1.91 -13.42 34.52
N VAL A 397 2.48 -12.32 35.00
CA VAL A 397 3.89 -11.92 34.76
C VAL A 397 4.85 -13.01 35.23
N GLU A 398 4.70 -13.50 36.47
CA GLU A 398 5.58 -14.53 37.03
C GLU A 398 5.56 -15.82 36.20
N GLY A 399 4.36 -16.24 35.78
CA GLY A 399 4.17 -17.42 34.93
C GLY A 399 4.79 -17.31 33.55
N LEU A 400 4.75 -16.12 32.94
CA LEU A 400 5.45 -15.82 31.67
C LEU A 400 6.97 -15.83 31.88
N CYS A 401 7.46 -15.11 32.88
CA CYS A 401 8.87 -14.97 33.19
C CYS A 401 9.55 -16.31 33.47
N ARG A 402 8.93 -17.16 34.31
CA ARG A 402 9.42 -18.50 34.63
C ARG A 402 9.49 -19.41 33.40
N ARG A 403 8.51 -19.32 32.48
CA ARG A 403 8.47 -20.17 31.27
C ARG A 403 9.48 -19.74 30.20
N PHE A 404 9.81 -18.46 30.16
CA PHE A 404 10.62 -17.88 29.08
C PHE A 404 11.98 -17.35 29.54
N GLY A 405 12.35 -17.58 30.80
CA GLY A 405 13.70 -17.41 31.33
C GLY A 405 14.05 -15.97 31.71
N ALA A 406 13.10 -15.24 32.32
CA ALA A 406 13.27 -13.85 32.75
C ALA A 406 12.80 -13.66 34.21
N GLU A 407 13.27 -14.48 35.14
CA GLU A 407 12.77 -14.54 36.53
C GLU A 407 12.91 -13.21 37.30
N ASP A 408 13.94 -12.42 36.97
CA ASP A 408 14.19 -11.10 37.58
C ASP A 408 13.50 -9.94 36.84
N PHE A 409 12.53 -10.23 35.98
CA PHE A 409 11.85 -9.23 35.17
C PHE A 409 11.29 -8.09 36.02
N THR A 410 11.51 -6.86 35.57
CA THR A 410 10.93 -5.68 36.19
C THR A 410 10.27 -4.79 35.13
N ALA A 411 9.02 -4.39 35.40
CA ALA A 411 8.33 -3.40 34.57
C ALA A 411 8.94 -2.01 34.76
N SER A 412 8.85 -1.19 33.71
CA SER A 412 9.21 0.23 33.76
C SER A 412 8.13 1.03 34.46
N ALA A 413 8.49 2.22 34.95
CA ALA A 413 7.53 3.11 35.62
C ALA A 413 6.32 3.44 34.72
N MET A 414 5.16 3.63 35.35
CA MET A 414 3.95 4.08 34.65
C MET A 414 4.18 5.47 34.03
N SER A 415 3.65 5.68 32.83
CA SER A 415 3.46 7.00 32.25
C SER A 415 2.36 6.95 31.19
N ASP A 416 1.75 8.10 30.92
CA ASP A 416 0.61 8.29 30.03
C ASP A 416 0.97 8.26 28.53
N ASP A 417 2.23 7.97 28.18
CA ASP A 417 2.62 7.91 26.76
C ASP A 417 1.93 6.75 26.00
N PRO A 418 1.64 6.96 24.70
CA PRO A 418 1.10 5.93 23.80
C PRO A 418 2.05 4.74 23.58
N LEU A 419 3.35 4.90 23.83
CA LEU A 419 4.34 3.82 23.80
C LEU A 419 4.26 3.03 25.12
N ARG A 420 3.66 1.84 25.06
CA ARG A 420 3.44 0.98 26.25
C ARG A 420 4.60 0.05 26.55
N GLY A 421 5.46 -0.19 25.58
CA GLY A 421 6.63 -1.03 25.74
C GLY A 421 7.51 -0.98 24.51
N TYR A 422 8.64 -1.65 24.63
CA TYR A 422 9.64 -1.73 23.59
C TYR A 422 10.39 -3.04 23.70
N ARG A 423 10.63 -3.66 22.55
CA ARG A 423 11.42 -4.88 22.43
C ARG A 423 12.74 -4.54 21.77
N GLY A 424 13.83 -5.09 22.29
CA GLY A 424 15.14 -5.06 21.65
C GLY A 424 15.82 -6.41 21.68
N ARG A 425 17.13 -6.43 21.38
CA ARG A 425 17.97 -7.62 21.50
C ARG A 425 19.31 -7.33 22.16
N LYS A 426 19.80 -8.31 22.94
CA LYS A 426 21.18 -8.38 23.41
C LYS A 426 21.76 -9.75 23.12
N ASN A 427 22.85 -9.82 22.37
CA ASN A 427 23.50 -11.08 21.98
C ASN A 427 22.50 -12.12 21.42
N GLU A 428 21.58 -11.66 20.55
CA GLU A 428 20.45 -12.42 19.99
C GLU A 428 19.32 -12.83 20.95
N ALA A 429 19.40 -12.50 22.25
CA ALA A 429 18.26 -12.69 23.15
C ALA A 429 17.31 -11.51 23.08
N PRO A 430 16.00 -11.74 23.07
CA PRO A 430 15.04 -10.67 23.24
C PRO A 430 15.18 -10.04 24.62
N VAL A 431 15.20 -8.72 24.64
CA VAL A 431 15.04 -7.90 25.86
C VAL A 431 13.69 -7.21 25.75
N MET A 432 12.86 -7.33 26.78
CA MET A 432 11.50 -6.77 26.79
C MET A 432 11.36 -5.72 27.86
N VAL A 433 10.90 -4.55 27.47
CA VAL A 433 10.60 -3.46 28.37
C VAL A 433 9.12 -3.15 28.18
N VAL A 434 8.33 -3.23 29.25
CA VAL A 434 6.93 -2.81 29.22
C VAL A 434 6.67 -1.95 30.44
N ARG A 435 5.77 -0.98 30.28
CA ARG A 435 5.35 -0.12 31.37
C ARG A 435 4.43 -0.88 32.32
N GLU A 436 4.54 -0.53 33.59
CA GLU A 436 3.63 -1.02 34.61
C GLU A 436 2.20 -0.57 34.29
N SER A 437 1.25 -1.48 34.42
CA SER A 437 -0.18 -1.22 34.20
C SER A 437 -1.05 -2.12 35.10
N GLY A 438 -0.58 -2.38 36.31
CA GLY A 438 -1.15 -3.37 37.22
C GLY A 438 -0.86 -4.80 36.78
N HIS A 439 -1.06 -5.76 37.67
CA HIS A 439 -0.65 -7.16 37.45
C HIS A 439 -1.16 -7.77 36.14
N ALA A 440 -2.46 -7.59 35.83
CA ALA A 440 -3.07 -8.12 34.61
C ALA A 440 -2.65 -7.34 33.35
N GLY A 441 -2.64 -6.00 33.41
CA GLY A 441 -2.21 -5.16 32.30
C GLY A 441 -0.75 -5.34 31.92
N THR A 442 0.16 -5.40 32.92
CA THR A 442 1.59 -5.67 32.72
C THR A 442 1.79 -7.07 32.11
N ALA A 443 1.04 -8.09 32.56
CA ALA A 443 1.10 -9.43 31.96
C ALA A 443 0.63 -9.42 30.50
N PHE A 444 -0.44 -8.67 30.18
CA PHE A 444 -0.94 -8.53 28.82
C PHE A 444 0.08 -7.84 27.91
N LEU A 445 0.67 -6.72 28.35
CA LEU A 445 1.73 -6.02 27.59
C LEU A 445 2.96 -6.90 27.37
N LEU A 446 3.39 -7.64 28.41
CA LEU A 446 4.50 -8.57 28.27
C LEU A 446 4.20 -9.69 27.28
N ALA A 447 2.99 -10.27 27.35
CA ALA A 447 2.56 -11.28 26.39
C ALA A 447 2.51 -10.73 24.95
N ARG A 448 2.12 -9.47 24.74
CA ARG A 448 2.19 -8.79 23.43
C ARG A 448 3.63 -8.70 22.93
N ALA A 449 4.57 -8.31 23.78
CA ALA A 449 6.00 -8.23 23.42
C ALA A 449 6.60 -9.60 23.07
N ILE A 450 6.17 -10.66 23.78
CA ILE A 450 6.51 -12.04 23.46
C ILE A 450 5.96 -12.44 22.10
N GLY A 451 4.68 -12.17 21.84
CA GLY A 451 4.04 -12.43 20.54
C GLY A 451 4.77 -11.72 19.39
N ASP A 452 5.10 -10.44 19.58
CA ASP A 452 5.85 -9.65 18.59
C ASP A 452 7.20 -10.30 18.25
N TYR A 453 7.99 -10.69 19.26
CA TYR A 453 9.29 -11.35 19.05
C TYR A 453 9.16 -12.65 18.25
N LEU A 454 8.13 -13.45 18.57
CA LEU A 454 7.89 -14.75 17.95
C LEU A 454 7.36 -14.60 16.51
N ALA A 455 6.73 -13.48 16.19
CA ALA A 455 6.16 -13.21 14.87
C ALA A 455 7.11 -12.52 13.90
N TYR A 456 7.96 -11.60 14.40
CA TYR A 456 8.75 -10.71 13.55
C TYR A 456 10.25 -10.84 13.80
N ASP A 457 11.04 -10.62 12.74
CA ASP A 457 12.50 -10.72 12.75
C ASP A 457 13.23 -9.41 13.03
N ASP A 458 12.50 -8.31 13.24
CA ASP A 458 13.11 -7.01 13.53
C ASP A 458 13.99 -7.06 14.77
N ARG A 459 15.06 -6.27 14.75
CA ARG A 459 15.97 -6.14 15.90
C ARG A 459 15.27 -5.50 17.08
N GLU A 460 14.53 -4.44 16.79
CA GLU A 460 13.81 -3.65 17.77
C GLU A 460 12.40 -3.34 17.28
N ALA A 461 11.46 -3.17 18.21
CA ALA A 461 10.09 -2.84 17.86
C ALA A 461 9.33 -2.21 19.05
N PRO A 462 8.48 -1.21 18.78
CA PRO A 462 7.58 -0.65 19.78
C PRO A 462 6.36 -1.54 20.04
N ILE A 463 5.86 -1.48 21.27
CA ILE A 463 4.54 -1.97 21.65
C ILE A 463 3.68 -0.74 21.94
N SER A 464 2.69 -0.48 21.08
CA SER A 464 1.89 0.76 21.09
C SER A 464 0.40 0.46 21.05
N GLU A 465 -0.46 1.45 21.28
CA GLU A 465 -1.92 1.28 21.19
C GLU A 465 -2.49 1.41 19.76
N LEU A 466 -1.65 1.45 18.73
CA LEU A 466 -2.10 1.55 17.34
C LEU A 466 -2.94 0.34 16.92
N PHE A 467 -3.91 0.55 16.03
CA PHE A 467 -4.73 -0.52 15.43
C PHE A 467 -4.13 -1.14 14.16
N THR A 468 -2.80 -1.30 14.08
CA THR A 468 -2.12 -1.94 12.93
C THR A 468 -2.17 -3.47 12.99
N ASP A 469 -1.83 -4.14 11.88
CA ASP A 469 -1.69 -5.59 11.80
C ASP A 469 -0.74 -6.13 12.88
N ARG A 470 0.41 -5.48 13.05
CA ARG A 470 1.43 -5.89 14.02
C ARG A 470 0.90 -5.83 15.45
N GLN A 471 0.29 -4.71 15.80
CA GLN A 471 -0.27 -4.54 17.15
C GLN A 471 -1.51 -5.42 17.36
N ALA A 472 -2.34 -5.63 16.33
CA ALA A 472 -3.49 -6.54 16.37
C ALA A 472 -3.05 -7.99 16.57
N MET A 473 -2.00 -8.43 15.89
CA MET A 473 -1.36 -9.73 16.12
C MET A 473 -0.89 -9.87 17.56
N GLY A 474 -0.16 -8.87 18.08
CA GLY A 474 0.30 -8.87 19.47
C GLY A 474 -0.85 -8.95 20.48
N ARG A 475 -1.92 -8.16 20.28
CA ARG A 475 -3.13 -8.19 21.13
C ARG A 475 -3.84 -9.54 21.09
N ALA A 476 -4.04 -10.11 19.90
CA ALA A 476 -4.67 -11.41 19.74
C ALA A 476 -3.85 -12.51 20.40
N PHE A 477 -2.53 -12.48 20.21
CA PHE A 477 -1.61 -13.42 20.84
C PHE A 477 -1.69 -13.34 22.36
N ALA A 478 -1.69 -12.13 22.93
CA ALA A 478 -1.77 -11.94 24.38
C ALA A 478 -3.12 -12.39 24.94
N ALA A 479 -4.22 -12.04 24.28
CA ALA A 479 -5.57 -12.46 24.69
C ALA A 479 -5.68 -13.98 24.73
N GLU A 480 -5.27 -14.66 23.65
CA GLU A 480 -5.38 -16.11 23.52
C GLU A 480 -4.38 -16.86 24.40
N LEU A 481 -3.15 -16.36 24.57
CA LEU A 481 -2.15 -17.00 25.43
C LEU A 481 -2.57 -16.95 26.91
N LEU A 482 -3.15 -15.84 27.36
CA LEU A 482 -3.50 -15.62 28.76
C LEU A 482 -4.88 -16.19 29.13
N ALA A 483 -5.88 -16.01 28.26
CA ALA A 483 -7.25 -16.46 28.45
C ALA A 483 -7.80 -17.03 27.13
N PRO A 484 -7.56 -18.32 26.83
CA PRO A 484 -7.93 -18.91 25.55
C PRO A 484 -9.44 -18.88 25.34
N ALA A 485 -9.87 -18.59 24.10
CA ALA A 485 -11.28 -18.38 23.78
C ALA A 485 -12.15 -19.57 24.17
N GLU A 486 -11.74 -20.80 23.82
CA GLU A 486 -12.45 -22.03 24.14
C GLU A 486 -12.62 -22.22 25.65
N GLY A 487 -11.55 -21.99 26.42
CA GLY A 487 -11.60 -22.06 27.88
C GLY A 487 -12.55 -21.02 28.49
N VAL A 488 -12.57 -19.80 27.95
CA VAL A 488 -13.50 -18.74 28.36
C VAL A 488 -14.95 -19.12 28.07
N ILE A 489 -15.24 -19.62 26.86
CA ILE A 489 -16.60 -20.01 26.43
C ILE A 489 -17.12 -21.15 27.30
N ASN A 490 -16.32 -22.21 27.48
CA ASN A 490 -16.71 -23.39 28.24
C ASN A 490 -17.05 -23.03 29.69
N MET A 491 -16.19 -22.25 30.37
CA MET A 491 -16.46 -21.83 31.75
C MET A 491 -17.74 -20.99 31.88
N ILE A 492 -18.03 -20.10 30.91
CA ILE A 492 -19.25 -19.29 30.93
C ILE A 492 -20.48 -20.16 30.67
N GLN A 493 -20.40 -21.12 29.74
CA GLN A 493 -21.48 -22.08 29.47
C GLN A 493 -21.75 -23.01 30.66
N GLU A 494 -20.73 -23.33 31.45
CA GLU A 494 -20.83 -24.04 32.73
C GLU A 494 -21.40 -23.17 33.88
N GLY A 495 -21.75 -21.91 33.60
CA GLY A 495 -22.43 -21.02 34.53
C GLY A 495 -21.51 -20.07 35.32
N GLN A 496 -20.23 -20.00 34.99
CA GLN A 496 -19.33 -19.02 35.62
C GLN A 496 -19.63 -17.60 35.13
N THR A 497 -19.52 -16.62 36.02
CA THR A 497 -19.59 -15.21 35.63
C THR A 497 -18.31 -14.79 34.90
N GLN A 498 -18.41 -13.86 33.93
CA GLN A 498 -17.22 -13.32 33.24
C GLN A 498 -16.14 -12.77 34.20
N MET A 499 -16.55 -12.23 35.36
CA MET A 499 -15.62 -11.75 36.39
C MET A 499 -14.87 -12.90 37.07
N ALA A 500 -15.55 -14.03 37.34
CA ALA A 500 -14.90 -15.22 37.89
C ALA A 500 -13.90 -15.82 36.90
N VAL A 501 -14.25 -15.84 35.60
CA VAL A 501 -13.36 -16.28 34.52
C VAL A 501 -12.14 -15.35 34.39
N ALA A 502 -12.33 -14.04 34.46
CA ALA A 502 -11.23 -13.07 34.42
C ALA A 502 -10.25 -13.29 35.58
N ARG A 503 -10.77 -13.51 36.80
CA ARG A 503 -9.96 -13.83 37.98
C ARG A 503 -9.22 -15.16 37.83
N HIS A 504 -9.86 -16.18 37.27
CA HIS A 504 -9.27 -17.50 37.04
C HIS A 504 -8.03 -17.42 36.14
N TYR A 505 -8.14 -16.74 35.00
CA TYR A 505 -7.01 -16.57 34.07
C TYR A 505 -6.03 -15.47 34.50
N GLY A 506 -6.39 -14.62 35.47
CA GLY A 506 -5.57 -13.50 35.91
C GLY A 506 -5.48 -12.38 34.88
N VAL A 507 -6.57 -12.13 34.14
CA VAL A 507 -6.69 -11.08 33.11
C VAL A 507 -7.77 -10.07 33.47
N ASP A 508 -7.76 -8.92 32.82
CA ASP A 508 -8.82 -7.93 33.00
C ASP A 508 -10.13 -8.35 32.32
N LEU A 509 -11.27 -7.92 32.88
CA LEU A 509 -12.60 -8.23 32.37
C LEU A 509 -12.80 -7.91 30.88
N PRO A 510 -12.26 -6.81 30.30
CA PRO A 510 -12.39 -6.55 28.87
C PRO A 510 -11.81 -7.67 27.99
N VAL A 511 -10.75 -8.37 28.42
CA VAL A 511 -10.17 -9.49 27.65
C VAL A 511 -11.17 -10.64 27.56
N VAL A 512 -11.81 -11.01 28.69
CA VAL A 512 -12.83 -12.06 28.74
C VAL A 512 -14.05 -11.69 27.91
N ARG A 513 -14.52 -10.44 28.01
CA ARG A 513 -15.63 -9.94 27.21
C ARG A 513 -15.34 -10.04 25.72
N HIS A 514 -14.15 -9.63 25.32
CA HIS A 514 -13.72 -9.67 23.92
C HIS A 514 -13.59 -11.09 23.39
N GLN A 515 -12.99 -12.00 24.17
CA GLN A 515 -12.89 -13.41 23.81
C GLN A 515 -14.26 -14.06 23.66
N TYR A 516 -15.22 -13.73 24.52
CA TYR A 516 -16.58 -14.24 24.42
C TYR A 516 -17.34 -13.64 23.23
N SER A 517 -17.32 -12.31 23.04
CA SER A 517 -18.09 -11.63 21.99
C SER A 517 -17.64 -11.94 20.56
N ASN A 518 -16.38 -12.34 20.37
CA ASN A 518 -15.86 -12.64 19.04
C ASN A 518 -16.12 -14.08 18.58
N HIS A 519 -16.59 -14.96 19.48
CA HIS A 519 -16.70 -16.41 19.24
C HIS A 519 -18.10 -16.98 19.49
N VAL A 520 -19.03 -16.16 19.99
CA VAL A 520 -20.45 -16.47 20.21
C VAL A 520 -21.28 -15.45 19.45
#